data_AF-A0A4U5Q1Z9-F1
#
_entry.id   AF-A0A4U5Q1Z9-F1
#
_cell.length_a   1.000
_cell.length_b   1.000
_cell.length_c   1.000
_cell.angle_alpha   90.00
_cell.angle_beta   90.00
_cell.angle_gamma   90.00
#
_symmetry.space_group_name_H-M   'P 1'
#
loop_
_entity.id
_entity.type
_entity.pdbx_description
1 polymer ?
#
loop_
_entity_poly.entity_id
_entity_poly.type
_entity_poly.pdbx_seq_one_letter_code
_entity_poly.pdbx_strand_id
1 'polypeptide(L)'
;MTKCSAVGGFEFMPSPPPTYYKNLKSRAGDVLSDEQIKECEELGILVDRDDQGTLLQIFTKPVGDRPTIFIEIIQRVGCMLKDEKGREYQKGACGGFGKGNFSELFKSIEEYEKTLEAKRISETTSA
;
A
#
# COMPACT_ATOMS: atom_id res chain seq x y z
N MET A 1 17.68 -5.83 5.51
CA MET A 1 18.40 -4.70 4.87
C MET A 1 17.41 -3.94 4.00
N THR A 2 16.88 -2.83 4.50
CA THR A 2 15.98 -1.92 3.79
C THR A 2 16.80 -1.16 2.75
N LYS A 3 16.46 -1.31 1.46
CA LYS A 3 17.12 -0.60 0.36
C LYS A 3 16.75 0.90 0.43
N CYS A 4 17.58 1.72 1.05
CA CYS A 4 17.53 3.17 0.86
C CYS A 4 18.22 3.52 -0.46
N SER A 5 17.60 4.37 -1.28
CA SER A 5 18.25 4.91 -2.49
C SER A 5 19.36 5.90 -2.10
N ALA A 6 20.38 6.04 -2.94
CA ALA A 6 21.56 6.87 -2.70
C ALA A 6 21.28 8.39 -2.65
N VAL A 7 20.02 8.83 -2.78
CA VAL A 7 19.63 10.24 -2.91
C VAL A 7 18.82 10.74 -1.70
N GLY A 8 18.57 9.87 -0.72
CA GLY A 8 17.52 10.10 0.28
C GLY A 8 16.13 9.81 -0.33
N GLY A 9 15.16 9.52 0.53
CA GLY A 9 13.82 9.14 0.08
C GLY A 9 12.88 8.84 1.24
N PHE A 10 11.65 8.50 0.91
CA PHE A 10 10.65 8.07 1.88
C PHE A 10 10.80 6.58 2.18
N GLU A 11 10.59 6.21 3.45
CA GLU A 11 10.43 4.82 3.83
C GLU A 11 8.96 4.42 3.68
N PHE A 12 8.71 3.16 3.33
CA PHE A 12 7.36 2.59 3.25
C PHE A 12 7.00 1.81 4.51
N MET A 13 5.70 1.65 4.72
CA MET A 13 5.17 0.77 5.76
C MET A 13 5.64 -0.68 5.53
N PRO A 14 5.73 -1.51 6.60
CA PRO A 14 6.12 -2.90 6.46
C PRO A 14 5.23 -3.66 5.47
N SER A 15 5.86 -4.44 4.59
CA SER A 15 5.12 -5.26 3.62
C SER A 15 4.21 -6.27 4.35
N PRO A 16 3.00 -6.52 3.81
CA PRO A 16 2.14 -7.61 4.25
C PRO A 16 2.86 -8.97 4.24
N PRO A 17 2.38 -9.95 5.03
CA PRO A 17 2.95 -11.29 5.00
C PRO A 17 2.77 -11.94 3.61
N PRO A 18 3.65 -12.86 3.19
CA PRO A 18 3.55 -13.57 1.90
C PRO A 18 2.19 -14.28 1.68
N THR A 19 1.51 -14.64 2.77
CA THR A 19 0.15 -15.21 2.72
C THR A 19 -0.88 -14.26 2.12
N TYR A 20 -0.70 -12.94 2.26
CA TYR A 20 -1.52 -11.93 1.61
C TYR A 20 -1.47 -12.05 0.09
N TYR A 21 -0.26 -12.10 -0.48
CA TYR A 21 -0.04 -12.18 -1.94
C TYR A 21 -0.47 -13.53 -2.52
N LYS A 22 -0.29 -14.63 -1.77
CA LYS A 22 -0.83 -15.94 -2.16
C LYS A 22 -2.36 -15.92 -2.32
N ASN A 23 -3.06 -15.21 -1.43
CA ASN A 23 -4.52 -15.06 -1.49
C ASN A 23 -4.96 -13.99 -2.52
N LEU A 24 -4.04 -13.18 -3.02
CA LEU A 24 -4.32 -12.11 -3.98
C LEU A 24 -4.63 -12.67 -5.37
N LYS A 25 -4.01 -13.79 -5.72
CA LYS A 25 -4.26 -14.51 -6.98
C LYS A 25 -5.73 -14.92 -7.15
N SER A 26 -6.42 -15.32 -6.07
CA SER A 26 -7.85 -15.66 -6.13
C SER A 26 -8.77 -14.43 -6.20
N ARG A 27 -8.27 -13.23 -5.84
CA ARG A 27 -9.04 -11.98 -5.82
C ARG A 27 -8.85 -11.12 -7.08
N ALA A 28 -7.63 -11.06 -7.60
CA ALA A 28 -7.24 -10.13 -8.66
C ALA A 28 -6.42 -10.77 -9.79
N GLY A 29 -6.33 -12.11 -9.85
CA GLY A 29 -5.53 -12.83 -10.85
C GLY A 29 -6.03 -12.72 -12.30
N ASP A 30 -7.24 -12.22 -12.53
CA ASP A 30 -7.77 -11.89 -13.85
C ASP A 30 -7.45 -10.45 -14.30
N VAL A 31 -6.88 -9.62 -13.41
CA VAL A 31 -6.45 -8.24 -13.72
C VAL A 31 -4.92 -8.10 -13.64
N LEU A 32 -4.28 -8.76 -12.67
CA LEU A 32 -2.84 -8.76 -12.48
C LEU A 32 -2.26 -10.11 -12.89
N SER A 33 -1.18 -10.09 -13.68
CA SER A 33 -0.41 -11.31 -13.99
C SER A 33 0.37 -11.80 -12.77
N ASP A 34 0.85 -13.04 -12.83
CA ASP A 34 1.66 -13.62 -11.75
C ASP A 34 2.96 -12.82 -11.51
N GLU A 35 3.55 -12.27 -12.58
CA GLU A 35 4.72 -11.38 -12.49
C GLU A 35 4.38 -10.07 -11.77
N GLN A 36 3.24 -9.46 -12.08
CA GLN A 36 2.79 -8.22 -11.45
C GLN A 36 2.45 -8.43 -9.97
N ILE A 37 1.86 -9.57 -9.61
CA ILE A 37 1.61 -9.93 -8.21
C ILE A 37 2.93 -10.09 -7.45
N LYS A 38 3.94 -10.70 -8.09
CA LYS A 38 5.27 -10.83 -7.51
C LYS A 38 5.95 -9.48 -7.31
N GLU A 39 5.85 -8.56 -8.27
CA GLU A 39 6.33 -7.19 -8.11
C GLU A 39 5.62 -6.47 -6.96
N CYS A 40 4.30 -6.67 -6.82
CA CYS A 40 3.56 -6.13 -5.68
C CYS A 40 4.09 -6.68 -4.34
N GLU A 41 4.42 -7.98 -4.27
CA GLU A 41 5.02 -8.60 -3.09
C GLU A 41 6.39 -8.03 -2.75
N GLU A 42 7.26 -7.89 -3.76
CA GLU A 42 8.61 -7.33 -3.60
C GLU A 42 8.58 -5.86 -3.14
N LEU A 43 7.59 -5.09 -3.59
CA LEU A 43 7.44 -3.67 -3.26
C LEU A 43 6.56 -3.41 -2.03
N GLY A 44 5.83 -4.41 -1.52
CA GLY A 44 4.90 -4.23 -0.40
C GLY A 44 3.57 -3.55 -0.78
N ILE A 45 3.15 -3.67 -2.03
CA ILE A 45 1.94 -3.01 -2.55
C ILE A 45 0.69 -3.81 -2.15
N LEU A 46 -0.27 -3.11 -1.56
CA LEU A 46 -1.59 -3.62 -1.23
C LEU A 46 -2.50 -3.52 -2.46
N VAL A 47 -3.32 -4.53 -2.69
CA VAL A 47 -4.29 -4.57 -3.79
C VAL A 47 -5.69 -4.74 -3.22
N ASP A 48 -6.58 -3.80 -3.55
CA ASP A 48 -8.01 -3.94 -3.33
C ASP A 48 -8.73 -4.10 -4.66
N ARG A 49 -9.86 -4.79 -4.64
CA ARG A 49 -10.68 -4.99 -5.83
C ARG A 49 -12.15 -4.81 -5.47
N ASP A 50 -12.85 -4.01 -6.26
CA ASP A 50 -14.30 -3.86 -6.20
C ASP A 50 -14.98 -4.40 -7.47
N ASP A 51 -16.28 -4.16 -7.57
CA ASP A 51 -17.11 -4.54 -8.71
C ASP A 51 -16.76 -3.80 -10.01
N GLN A 52 -16.04 -2.67 -9.94
CA GLN A 52 -15.81 -1.76 -11.08
C GLN A 52 -14.34 -1.72 -11.51
N GLY A 53 -13.39 -2.02 -10.62
CA GLY A 53 -11.97 -1.96 -10.89
C GLY A 53 -11.08 -2.43 -9.74
N THR A 54 -9.79 -2.22 -9.93
CA THR A 54 -8.72 -2.66 -9.04
C THR A 54 -7.91 -1.45 -8.59
N LEU A 55 -7.61 -1.39 -7.30
CA LEU A 55 -6.84 -0.34 -6.64
C LEU A 55 -5.55 -0.94 -6.08
N LEU A 56 -4.41 -0.48 -6.59
CA LEU A 56 -3.09 -0.74 -6.02
C LEU A 56 -2.74 0.45 -5.13
N GLN A 57 -2.22 0.20 -3.92
CA GLN A 57 -1.88 1.24 -2.96
C GLN A 57 -0.66 0.88 -2.12
N ILE A 58 0.10 1.88 -1.71
CA ILE A 58 1.20 1.74 -0.74
C ILE A 58 1.30 3.01 0.11
N PHE A 59 1.66 2.84 1.37
CA PHE A 59 1.76 3.92 2.34
C PHE A 59 3.21 4.16 2.75
N THR A 60 3.60 5.43 2.82
CA THR A 60 4.88 5.80 3.42
C THR A 60 4.77 5.75 4.94
N LYS A 61 5.92 5.62 5.62
CA LYS A 61 6.06 6.07 7.01
C LYS A 61 5.81 7.58 7.09
N PRO A 62 5.62 8.13 8.31
CA PRO A 62 5.54 9.57 8.49
C PRO A 62 6.73 10.28 7.84
N VAL A 63 6.45 11.32 7.05
CA VAL A 63 7.47 12.02 6.25
C VAL A 63 8.25 13.07 7.03
N GLY A 64 7.80 13.39 8.24
CA GLY A 64 8.48 14.29 9.16
C GLY A 64 8.72 13.62 10.51
N ASP A 65 9.34 14.36 11.43
CA ASP A 65 9.78 13.84 12.73
C ASP A 65 8.62 13.39 13.64
N ARG A 66 7.39 13.84 13.36
CA ARG A 66 6.20 13.51 14.12
C ARG A 66 5.29 12.56 13.32
N PRO A 67 4.69 11.55 13.96
CA PRO A 67 3.77 10.61 13.32
C PRO A 67 2.43 11.28 12.98
N THR A 68 2.43 12.11 11.94
CA THR A 68 1.31 13.00 11.61
C THR A 68 0.95 12.92 10.13
N ILE A 69 1.87 13.31 9.26
CA ILE A 69 1.68 13.29 7.81
C ILE A 69 2.39 12.07 7.25
N PHE A 70 1.66 11.27 6.49
CA PHE A 70 2.17 10.22 5.61
C PHE A 70 1.57 10.39 4.22
N ILE A 71 2.16 9.72 3.23
CA ILE A 71 1.73 9.78 1.84
C ILE A 71 1.19 8.42 1.43
N GLU A 72 0.08 8.42 0.71
CA GLU A 72 -0.45 7.26 0.01
C GLU A 72 -0.17 7.41 -1.49
N ILE A 73 0.40 6.39 -2.10
CA ILE A 73 0.61 6.30 -3.54
C ILE A 73 -0.36 5.24 -4.07
N ILE A 74 -1.18 5.60 -5.05
CA ILE A 74 -2.20 4.72 -5.61
C ILE A 74 -2.17 4.64 -7.14
N GLN A 75 -2.59 3.49 -7.67
CA GLN A 75 -2.90 3.28 -9.08
C GLN A 75 -4.26 2.60 -9.21
N ARG A 76 -5.10 3.11 -10.12
CA ARG A 76 -6.45 2.58 -10.38
C ARG A 76 -6.51 1.95 -11.76
N VAL A 77 -7.02 0.74 -11.84
CA VAL A 77 -7.16 -0.04 -13.08
C VAL A 77 -8.63 -0.36 -13.30
N GLY A 78 -9.17 -0.03 -14.48
CA GLY A 78 -10.58 -0.25 -14.82
C GLY A 78 -11.41 1.05 -14.90
N CYS A 79 -12.73 0.89 -14.92
CA CYS A 79 -13.74 1.95 -15.04
C CYS A 79 -13.48 2.98 -16.17
N MET A 80 -13.02 2.51 -17.31
CA MET A 80 -12.81 3.35 -18.49
C MET A 80 -14.15 3.68 -19.13
N LEU A 81 -14.44 4.97 -19.27
CA LEU A 81 -15.62 5.51 -19.93
C LEU A 81 -15.19 6.35 -21.13
N LYS A 82 -16.12 6.54 -22.08
CA LYS A 82 -15.93 7.42 -23.23
C LYS A 82 -16.82 8.63 -23.10
N ASP A 83 -16.29 9.80 -23.38
CA ASP A 83 -17.09 11.01 -23.47
C ASP A 83 -17.82 11.09 -24.83
N GLU A 84 -18.69 12.07 -24.99
CA GLU A 84 -19.46 12.32 -26.22
C GLU A 84 -18.54 12.58 -27.44
N LYS A 85 -17.26 12.93 -27.20
CA LYS A 85 -16.24 13.16 -28.22
C LYS A 85 -15.35 11.93 -28.44
N GLY A 86 -15.67 10.80 -27.82
CA GLY A 86 -14.92 9.54 -27.92
C GLY A 86 -13.61 9.49 -27.12
N ARG A 87 -13.32 10.49 -26.26
CA ARG A 87 -12.12 10.50 -25.41
C ARG A 87 -12.33 9.56 -24.23
N GLU A 88 -11.34 8.71 -23.99
CA GLU A 88 -11.34 7.79 -22.86
C GLU A 88 -10.94 8.52 -21.58
N TYR A 89 -11.71 8.32 -20.52
CA TYR A 89 -11.41 8.83 -19.18
C TYR A 89 -11.75 7.77 -18.14
N GLN A 90 -11.01 7.76 -17.04
CA GLN A 90 -11.30 6.87 -15.93
C GLN A 90 -12.33 7.51 -14.99
N LYS A 91 -13.37 6.77 -14.62
CA LYS A 91 -14.33 7.21 -13.61
C LYS A 91 -13.60 7.45 -12.28
N GLY A 92 -13.87 8.59 -11.64
CA GLY A 92 -13.33 8.89 -10.32
C GLY A 92 -13.69 7.82 -9.29
N ALA A 93 -12.77 7.56 -8.35
CA ALA A 93 -12.90 6.54 -7.30
C ALA A 93 -13.07 5.09 -7.79
N CYS A 94 -12.63 4.77 -9.02
CA CYS A 94 -12.60 3.41 -9.56
C CYS A 94 -11.74 2.44 -8.70
N GLY A 95 -12.29 1.34 -8.20
CA GLY A 95 -11.59 0.46 -7.25
C GLY A 95 -11.76 0.87 -5.78
N GLY A 96 -12.64 1.83 -5.50
CA GLY A 96 -12.98 2.28 -4.14
C GLY A 96 -11.85 3.05 -3.46
N PHE A 97 -11.78 2.97 -2.13
CA PHE A 97 -10.77 3.65 -1.31
C PHE A 97 -9.96 2.66 -0.46
N GLY A 98 -9.87 1.40 -0.87
CA GLY A 98 -9.08 0.43 -0.13
C GLY A 98 -9.74 -0.04 1.17
N LYS A 99 -11.09 -0.11 1.24
CA LYS A 99 -11.80 -0.53 2.46
C LYS A 99 -11.31 -1.90 2.97
N GLY A 100 -10.94 -2.80 2.06
CA GLY A 100 -10.36 -4.10 2.41
C GLY A 100 -8.91 -4.01 2.93
N ASN A 101 -8.19 -2.96 2.54
CA ASN A 101 -6.80 -2.73 2.95
C ASN A 101 -6.69 -1.92 4.25
N PHE A 102 -7.73 -1.20 4.68
CA PHE A 102 -7.72 -0.44 5.93
C PHE A 102 -7.38 -1.31 7.16
N SER A 103 -7.88 -2.54 7.24
CA SER A 103 -7.54 -3.44 8.35
C SER A 103 -6.07 -3.85 8.35
N GLU A 104 -5.47 -4.03 7.18
CA GLU A 104 -4.04 -4.36 7.08
C GLU A 104 -3.17 -3.12 7.33
N LEU A 105 -3.59 -1.95 6.84
CA LEU A 105 -2.94 -0.68 7.15
C LEU A 105 -2.90 -0.41 8.66
N PHE A 106 -4.03 -0.56 9.36
CA PHE A 106 -4.07 -0.35 10.81
C PHE A 106 -3.17 -1.32 11.56
N LYS A 107 -3.11 -2.60 11.16
CA LYS A 107 -2.16 -3.56 11.75
C LYS A 107 -0.71 -3.13 11.53
N SER A 108 -0.35 -2.70 10.32
CA SER A 108 1.01 -2.22 10.02
C SER A 108 1.37 -0.96 10.83
N ILE A 109 0.41 -0.04 11.03
CA ILE A 109 0.60 1.15 11.87
C ILE A 109 0.77 0.76 13.34
N GLU A 110 -0.09 -0.09 13.88
CA GLU A 110 -0.04 -0.53 15.28
C GLU A 110 1.28 -1.29 15.57
N GLU A 111 1.73 -2.13 14.63
CA GLU A 111 3.02 -2.81 14.72
C GLU A 111 4.17 -1.79 14.75
N TYR A 112 4.11 -0.77 13.89
CA TYR A 112 5.10 0.30 13.88
C TYR A 112 5.11 1.10 15.20
N GLU A 113 3.96 1.45 15.75
CA GLU A 113 3.86 2.13 17.05
C GLU A 113 4.48 1.30 18.19
N LYS A 114 4.23 -0.01 18.22
CA LYS A 114 4.87 -0.92 19.19
C LYS A 114 6.40 -0.88 19.08
N THR A 115 6.94 -0.79 17.86
CA THR A 115 8.40 -0.66 17.69
C THR A 115 8.96 0.65 18.26
N LEU A 116 8.20 1.75 18.17
CA LEU A 116 8.59 3.05 18.73
C LEU A 116 8.55 3.05 20.26
N GLU A 117 7.51 2.46 20.86
CA GLU A 117 7.40 2.30 22.31
C GLU A 117 8.54 1.45 22.88
N ALA A 118 8.85 0.32 22.24
CA ALA A 118 9.95 -0.54 22.63
C ALA A 118 11.31 0.20 22.61
N LYS A 119 11.54 1.03 21.57
CA LYS A 119 12.76 1.83 21.45
C LYS A 119 12.88 2.88 22.56
N ARG A 120 11.77 3.54 22.91
CA ARG A 120 11.72 4.51 24.01
C ARG A 120 12.02 3.86 25.36
N ILE A 121 11.53 2.64 25.58
CA ILE A 121 11.79 1.86 26.81
C ILE A 121 13.27 1.45 26.88
N SER A 122 13.87 0.97 25.78
CA SER A 122 15.29 0.57 25.78
C SER A 122 16.23 1.73 26.04
N GLU A 123 15.93 2.92 25.50
CA GLU A 123 16.73 4.14 25.73
C GLU A 123 16.65 4.63 27.18
N THR A 124 15.47 4.50 27.81
CA THR A 124 15.26 4.88 29.22
C THR A 124 15.93 3.91 30.21
N THR A 125 16.05 2.62 29.84
CA THR A 125 16.61 1.58 30.72
C THR A 125 18.14 1.50 30.63
N SER A 126 18.74 2.12 29.61
CA SER A 126 20.19 2.15 29.35
C SER A 126 20.88 3.43 29.86
N ALA A 127 20.13 4.34 30.49
CA ALA A 127 20.59 5.58 31.12
C ALA A 127 20.54 5.45 32.65
#